data_AF-A0A2W1BWW3-F1
#
_entry.id   AF-A0A2W1BWW3-F1
#
_cell.length_a   1.000
_cell.length_b   1.000
_cell.length_c   1.000
_cell.angle_alpha   90.00
_cell.angle_beta   90.00
_cell.angle_gamma   90.00
#
_symmetry.space_group_name_H-M   'P 1'
#
loop_
_entity.id
_entity.type
_entity.pdbx_description
1 polymer ?
#
loop_
_entity_poly.entity_id
_entity_poly.type
_entity_poly.pdbx_seq_one_letter_code
_entity_poly.pdbx_strand_id
1 'polypeptide(L)'
;MNDEKQPLLTGPSNSIDSIEQPVELVTAPVATSATSGKPKSDYHPAAERRLEHPTSNFDTLIHLLKGNIGTGILAMPDAFKNAGLIIEDFGGWNGVLNTGMVIVAALYTAIGFFGYLKYGDHVLGSITLNLPNTLLAQSVRAVMAASIFLSYGLQFYVPMNIVWPYVKSKLTSEQALKHGEAVTRFVLISITFLAAALIPNLSGIISLVGAFSSSALALIFPPVIEIMTFWPDQLGRYQWMLYKDIFIIFFGFTGFVFGTFINVKNIFF
;
A
#
# COMPACT_ATOMS: atom_id res chain seq x y z
N MET A 1 -22.24 34.61 26.45
CA MET A 1 -20.88 34.62 25.87
C MET A 1 -20.23 33.35 26.40
N ASN A 2 -20.07 32.39 25.49
CA ASN A 2 -19.50 31.07 25.75
C ASN A 2 -18.04 31.21 26.20
N ASP A 3 -17.59 30.34 27.09
CA ASP A 3 -16.56 29.36 26.74
C ASP A 3 -16.38 28.37 27.90
N GLU A 4 -16.74 27.13 27.57
CA GLU A 4 -16.81 25.96 28.42
C GLU A 4 -15.41 25.33 28.49
N LYS A 5 -14.82 25.33 29.69
CA LYS A 5 -13.58 24.60 29.97
C LYS A 5 -13.90 23.10 30.02
N GLN A 6 -13.29 22.34 29.12
CA GLN A 6 -13.25 20.87 29.15
C GLN A 6 -12.70 20.37 30.50
N PRO A 7 -13.35 19.41 31.19
CA PRO A 7 -12.74 18.71 32.30
C PRO A 7 -12.04 17.42 31.86
N LEU A 8 -10.86 17.23 32.46
CA LEU A 8 -9.95 16.10 32.36
C LEU A 8 -10.62 14.77 32.75
N LEU A 9 -10.36 13.72 31.97
CA LEU A 9 -10.77 12.35 32.24
C LEU A 9 -9.91 11.74 33.36
N THR A 10 -10.45 11.66 34.57
CA THR A 10 -9.94 10.75 35.61
C THR A 10 -10.82 9.50 35.64
N GLY A 11 -10.31 8.36 35.19
CA GLY A 11 -10.97 7.06 35.36
C GLY A 11 -10.86 6.57 36.80
N PRO A 12 -11.80 5.75 37.32
CA PRO A 12 -11.68 5.21 38.66
C PRO A 12 -10.80 3.95 38.67
N SER A 13 -9.95 3.88 39.69
CA SER A 13 -9.14 2.73 40.12
C SER A 13 -10.01 1.65 40.79
N ASN A 14 -9.67 0.37 40.57
CA ASN A 14 -9.74 -0.80 41.48
C ASN A 14 -9.74 -2.07 40.61
N SER A 15 -8.70 -2.90 40.59
CA SER A 15 -8.17 -3.85 41.59
C SER A 15 -8.42 -5.27 41.07
N ILE A 16 -7.32 -6.01 40.93
CA ILE A 16 -7.22 -7.38 40.41
C ILE A 16 -7.97 -8.35 41.32
N ASP A 17 -8.81 -9.22 40.75
CA ASP A 17 -9.05 -10.57 41.27
C ASP A 17 -9.47 -11.50 40.11
N SER A 18 -8.65 -12.52 39.90
CA SER A 18 -8.84 -13.67 39.03
C SER A 18 -9.76 -14.72 39.67
N ILE A 19 -10.64 -15.37 38.90
CA ILE A 19 -11.06 -16.81 39.02
C ILE A 19 -11.86 -17.23 37.77
N GLU A 20 -11.24 -18.11 36.98
CA GLU A 20 -11.71 -19.33 36.26
C GLU A 20 -13.20 -19.66 35.95
N GLN A 21 -13.38 -20.30 34.76
CA GLN A 21 -14.42 -21.26 34.26
C GLN A 21 -15.59 -20.73 33.37
N PRO A 22 -16.29 -21.59 32.59
CA PRO A 22 -15.89 -22.31 31.37
C PRO A 22 -16.82 -21.99 30.17
N VAL A 23 -16.49 -22.50 28.97
CA VAL A 23 -17.28 -22.37 27.74
C VAL A 23 -18.65 -23.05 27.89
N GLU A 24 -19.75 -22.29 27.81
CA GLU A 24 -21.11 -22.83 27.70
C GLU A 24 -21.85 -22.21 26.50
N LEU A 25 -22.27 -23.10 25.59
CA LEU A 25 -22.98 -22.83 24.35
C LEU A 25 -24.49 -22.92 24.60
N VAL A 26 -25.21 -21.79 24.73
CA VAL A 26 -26.69 -21.82 24.76
C VAL A 26 -27.31 -20.60 24.06
N THR A 27 -27.82 -20.85 22.86
CA THR A 27 -29.19 -20.59 22.40
C THR A 27 -29.96 -19.45 23.06
N ALA A 28 -30.37 -18.47 22.26
CA ALA A 28 -31.32 -17.43 22.67
C ALA A 28 -32.63 -18.03 23.23
N PRO A 29 -33.26 -17.33 24.18
CA PRO A 29 -34.68 -17.08 24.04
C PRO A 29 -35.07 -15.62 24.31
N VAL A 30 -36.04 -15.16 23.53
CA VAL A 30 -36.85 -13.97 23.76
C VAL A 30 -37.72 -14.19 25.01
N ALA A 31 -37.69 -13.27 25.98
CA ALA A 31 -38.87 -12.73 26.68
C ALA A 31 -38.51 -11.80 27.88
N THR A 32 -38.96 -10.55 27.75
CA THR A 32 -39.64 -9.71 28.76
C THR A 32 -39.00 -9.42 30.14
N SER A 33 -38.71 -8.15 30.39
CA SER A 33 -38.95 -7.55 31.72
C SER A 33 -39.67 -6.21 31.55
N ALA A 34 -40.71 -6.02 32.35
CA ALA A 34 -41.66 -4.92 32.28
C ALA A 34 -41.37 -3.85 33.35
N THR A 35 -41.63 -2.59 32.96
CA THR A 35 -42.08 -1.44 33.79
C THR A 35 -41.08 -0.74 34.72
N SER A 36 -40.63 0.45 34.29
CA SER A 36 -40.58 1.63 35.15
C SER A 36 -40.76 2.88 34.29
N GLY A 37 -41.87 3.61 34.50
CA GLY A 37 -42.16 4.86 33.83
C GLY A 37 -41.18 5.95 34.26
N LYS A 38 -40.41 6.46 33.29
CA LYS A 38 -39.72 7.76 33.37
C LYS A 38 -40.06 8.55 32.10
N PRO A 39 -40.15 9.88 32.16
CA PRO A 39 -40.44 10.69 30.98
C PRO A 39 -39.41 10.37 29.89
N LYS A 40 -39.77 10.51 28.61
CA LYS A 40 -38.84 10.38 27.48
C LYS A 40 -37.72 11.43 27.62
N SER A 41 -36.74 11.10 28.46
CA SER A 41 -35.48 11.80 28.60
C SER A 41 -34.69 11.47 27.35
N ASP A 42 -34.47 12.49 26.55
CA ASP A 42 -33.39 12.68 25.60
C ASP A 42 -32.43 11.47 25.51
N TYR A 43 -32.83 10.49 24.68
CA TYR A 43 -32.07 9.27 24.47
C TYR A 43 -30.88 9.62 23.58
N HIS A 44 -29.69 9.69 24.18
CA HIS A 44 -28.44 9.93 23.47
C HIS A 44 -27.75 8.59 23.18
N PRO A 45 -27.97 7.97 21.99
CA PRO A 45 -27.47 6.64 21.67
C PRO A 45 -25.95 6.50 21.72
N ALA A 46 -25.21 7.62 21.66
CA ALA A 46 -23.75 7.64 21.78
C ALA A 46 -23.27 7.54 23.24
N ALA A 47 -24.02 8.08 24.20
CA ALA A 47 -23.64 8.13 25.62
C ALA A 47 -23.94 6.81 26.36
N GLU A 48 -24.92 6.05 25.88
CA GLU A 48 -25.34 4.79 26.50
C GLU A 48 -24.76 3.54 25.80
N ARG A 49 -23.87 3.73 24.82
CA ARG A 49 -23.28 2.63 24.04
C ARG A 49 -22.18 1.91 24.83
N ARG A 50 -22.51 0.79 25.46
CA ARG A 50 -21.50 -0.15 25.97
C ARG A 50 -21.02 -1.06 24.83
N LEU A 51 -19.83 -0.78 24.31
CA LEU A 51 -19.17 -1.63 23.32
C LEU A 51 -18.35 -2.70 24.05
N GLU A 52 -18.61 -3.98 23.79
CA GLU A 52 -17.79 -5.07 24.32
C GLU A 52 -16.33 -4.99 23.82
N HIS A 53 -16.12 -4.43 22.62
CA HIS A 53 -14.79 -4.21 22.01
C HIS A 53 -14.68 -2.77 21.48
N PRO A 54 -14.30 -1.79 22.30
CA PRO A 54 -14.06 -0.43 21.82
C PRO A 54 -12.84 -0.42 20.89
N THR A 55 -13.03 -0.04 19.61
CA THR A 55 -11.92 0.08 18.66
C THR A 55 -11.08 1.31 18.98
N SER A 56 -9.77 1.12 19.19
CA SER A 56 -8.83 2.21 19.46
C SER A 56 -8.75 3.16 18.26
N ASN A 57 -8.25 4.39 18.47
CA ASN A 57 -7.93 5.32 17.37
C ASN A 57 -6.95 4.67 16.38
N PHE A 58 -6.04 3.84 16.89
CA PHE A 58 -5.12 3.08 16.06
C PHE A 58 -5.82 1.96 15.30
N ASP A 59 -6.71 1.19 15.94
CA ASP A 59 -7.51 0.18 15.26
C ASP A 59 -8.40 0.80 14.19
N THR A 60 -8.94 1.98 14.45
CA THR A 60 -9.76 2.76 13.51
C THR A 60 -8.91 3.22 12.33
N LEU A 61 -7.68 3.68 12.57
CA LEU A 61 -6.71 4.00 11.52
C LEU A 61 -6.38 2.76 10.67
N ILE A 62 -6.14 1.61 11.30
CA ILE A 62 -5.87 0.34 10.64
C ILE A 62 -7.08 -0.14 9.82
N HIS A 63 -8.31 0.05 10.32
CA HIS A 63 -9.53 -0.25 9.59
C HIS A 63 -9.71 0.68 8.38
N LEU A 64 -9.41 1.97 8.52
CA LEU A 64 -9.43 2.93 7.41
C LEU A 64 -8.34 2.63 6.37
N LEU A 65 -7.17 2.18 6.83
CA LEU A 65 -6.06 1.75 5.97
C LEU A 65 -6.44 0.48 5.19
N LYS A 66 -7.06 -0.50 5.86
CA LYS A 66 -7.58 -1.74 5.26
C LYS A 66 -8.71 -1.49 4.26
N GLY A 67 -9.51 -0.45 4.48
CA GLY A 67 -10.51 0.02 3.54
C GLY A 67 -9.96 0.74 2.31
N ASN A 68 -8.82 1.44 2.41
CA ASN A 68 -8.28 2.30 1.34
C ASN A 68 -7.15 1.67 0.50
N ILE A 69 -6.28 0.83 1.08
CA ILE A 69 -5.12 0.22 0.37
C ILE A 69 -5.51 -1.08 -0.36
N GLY A 70 -6.73 -1.56 -0.11
CA GLY A 70 -7.27 -2.78 -0.70
C GLY A 70 -6.96 -4.01 0.15
N THR A 71 -7.91 -4.93 0.19
CA THR A 71 -7.75 -6.21 0.90
C THR A 71 -6.62 -7.06 0.33
N GLY A 72 -6.24 -6.91 -0.95
CA GLY A 72 -5.19 -7.73 -1.57
C GLY A 72 -3.78 -7.55 -1.00
N ILE A 73 -3.37 -6.32 -0.67
CA ILE A 73 -2.01 -6.04 -0.13
C ILE A 73 -1.93 -6.41 1.35
N LEU A 74 -3.01 -6.20 2.12
CA LEU A 74 -3.04 -6.51 3.55
C LEU A 74 -3.52 -7.92 3.88
N ALA A 75 -4.28 -8.56 2.99
CA ALA A 75 -4.61 -9.97 3.09
C ALA A 75 -3.56 -10.85 2.40
N MET A 76 -2.54 -10.29 1.75
CA MET A 76 -1.38 -11.07 1.32
C MET A 76 -0.72 -11.72 2.55
N PRO A 77 -0.36 -11.00 3.63
CA PRO A 77 0.13 -11.59 4.88
C PRO A 77 -0.79 -12.69 5.45
N ASP A 78 -2.11 -12.47 5.48
CA ASP A 78 -3.07 -13.46 5.98
C ASP A 78 -3.24 -14.66 5.03
N ALA A 79 -3.23 -14.44 3.72
CA ALA A 79 -3.23 -15.49 2.71
C ALA A 79 -1.94 -16.31 2.81
N PHE A 80 -0.80 -15.68 3.07
CA PHE A 80 0.49 -16.36 3.32
C PHE A 80 0.45 -17.18 4.62
N LYS A 81 -0.15 -16.64 5.68
CA LYS A 81 -0.34 -17.37 6.95
C LYS A 81 -1.23 -18.61 6.79
N ASN A 82 -2.22 -18.55 5.88
CA ASN A 82 -3.20 -19.62 5.67
C ASN A 82 -2.89 -20.56 4.48
N ALA A 83 -1.88 -20.28 3.66
CA ALA A 83 -1.51 -21.06 2.45
C ALA A 83 -0.73 -22.36 2.76
N GLY A 84 -0.93 -22.97 3.93
CA GLY A 84 -0.11 -24.05 4.50
C GLY A 84 0.36 -25.14 3.53
N LEU A 85 1.54 -25.72 3.87
CA LEU A 85 2.24 -26.87 3.27
C LEU A 85 2.97 -26.70 1.93
N ILE A 86 2.71 -25.68 1.12
CA ILE A 86 3.50 -25.43 -0.12
C ILE A 86 4.62 -24.41 0.10
N ILE A 87 4.52 -23.63 1.19
CA ILE A 87 5.44 -22.54 1.52
C ILE A 87 5.97 -22.82 2.93
N GLU A 88 6.84 -23.84 3.07
CA GLU A 88 7.40 -24.18 4.39
C GLU A 88 8.35 -23.10 4.94
N ASP A 89 8.88 -22.22 4.07
CA ASP A 89 9.72 -21.11 4.52
C ASP A 89 9.73 -19.95 3.50
N PHE A 90 8.74 -19.05 3.49
CA PHE A 90 8.65 -17.96 2.50
C PHE A 90 9.86 -17.00 2.53
N GLY A 91 10.27 -16.64 3.75
CA GLY A 91 11.39 -15.75 4.02
C GLY A 91 12.71 -16.48 4.28
N GLY A 92 12.69 -17.82 4.23
CA GLY A 92 13.88 -18.65 4.35
C GLY A 92 14.91 -18.36 3.27
N TRP A 93 16.13 -18.82 3.51
CA TRP A 93 17.24 -18.66 2.56
C TRP A 93 16.92 -19.24 1.17
N ASN A 94 16.19 -20.36 1.09
CA ASN A 94 15.67 -20.92 -0.17
C ASN A 94 14.14 -20.76 -0.29
N GLY A 95 13.59 -19.74 0.34
CA GLY A 95 12.16 -19.50 0.34
C GLY A 95 11.59 -19.07 -1.01
N VAL A 96 10.26 -19.12 -1.13
CA VAL A 96 9.56 -18.74 -2.38
C VAL A 96 9.88 -17.29 -2.77
N LEU A 97 9.98 -16.38 -1.79
CA LEU A 97 10.34 -14.98 -2.06
C LEU A 97 11.76 -14.88 -2.62
N ASN A 98 12.75 -15.46 -1.93
CA ASN A 98 14.14 -15.37 -2.36
C ASN A 98 14.35 -16.06 -3.70
N THR A 99 13.79 -17.27 -3.88
CA THR A 99 13.85 -18.02 -5.15
C THR A 99 13.20 -17.23 -6.28
N GLY A 100 12.02 -16.64 -6.04
CA GLY A 100 11.35 -15.78 -7.02
C GLY A 100 12.19 -14.55 -7.40
N MET A 101 12.76 -13.86 -6.41
CA MET A 101 13.64 -12.70 -6.64
C MET A 101 14.90 -13.08 -7.42
N VAL A 102 15.51 -14.23 -7.12
CA VAL A 102 16.68 -14.75 -7.86
C VAL A 102 16.33 -15.04 -9.32
N ILE A 103 15.18 -15.68 -9.59
CA ILE A 103 14.73 -15.97 -10.96
C ILE A 103 14.48 -14.67 -11.73
N VAL A 104 13.77 -13.70 -11.14
CA VAL A 104 13.51 -12.40 -11.76
C VAL A 104 14.81 -11.66 -12.04
N ALA A 105 15.72 -11.61 -11.07
CA ALA A 105 17.03 -10.98 -11.22
C ALA A 105 17.86 -11.63 -12.34
N ALA A 106 17.87 -12.97 -12.41
CA ALA A 106 18.57 -13.71 -13.45
C ALA A 106 17.98 -13.42 -14.85
N LEU A 107 16.66 -13.41 -15.00
CA LEU A 107 15.99 -13.10 -16.26
C LEU A 107 16.25 -11.66 -16.71
N TYR A 108 16.12 -10.68 -15.80
CA TYR A 108 16.40 -9.27 -16.12
C TYR A 108 17.86 -9.04 -16.48
N THR A 109 18.79 -9.68 -15.75
CA THR A 109 20.22 -9.61 -16.04
C THR A 109 20.53 -10.24 -17.40
N ALA A 110 19.96 -11.39 -17.72
CA ALA A 110 20.15 -12.05 -19.02
C ALA A 110 19.64 -11.17 -20.17
N ILE A 111 18.43 -10.61 -20.05
CA ILE A 111 17.85 -9.72 -21.06
C ILE A 111 18.71 -8.46 -21.25
N GLY A 112 19.17 -7.85 -20.15
CA GLY A 112 20.07 -6.69 -20.19
C GLY A 112 21.42 -7.01 -20.84
N PHE A 113 22.04 -8.12 -20.43
CA PHE A 113 23.34 -8.57 -20.93
C PHE A 113 23.30 -8.91 -22.43
N PHE A 114 22.40 -9.80 -22.85
CA PHE A 114 22.29 -10.16 -24.27
C PHE A 114 21.76 -9.02 -25.13
N GLY A 115 20.91 -8.15 -24.57
CA GLY A 115 20.45 -6.93 -25.24
C GLY A 115 21.64 -6.00 -25.55
N TYR A 116 22.51 -5.76 -24.56
CA TYR A 116 23.70 -4.93 -24.75
C TYR A 116 24.72 -5.59 -25.69
N LEU A 117 24.95 -6.90 -25.60
CA LEU A 117 25.84 -7.60 -26.55
C LEU A 117 25.37 -7.49 -28.01
N LYS A 118 24.05 -7.42 -28.25
CA LYS A 118 23.48 -7.35 -29.60
C LYS A 118 23.53 -5.94 -30.20
N TYR A 119 23.19 -4.93 -29.42
CA TYR A 119 23.01 -3.56 -29.90
C TYR A 119 24.15 -2.61 -29.50
N GLY A 120 25.04 -3.03 -28.59
CA GLY A 120 26.18 -2.24 -28.11
C GLY A 120 25.76 -0.88 -27.58
N ASP A 121 26.51 0.15 -27.97
CA ASP A 121 26.25 1.54 -27.55
C ASP A 121 25.01 2.17 -28.23
N HIS A 122 24.38 1.46 -29.17
CA HIS A 122 23.15 1.92 -29.84
C HIS A 122 21.85 1.49 -29.13
N VAL A 123 21.94 0.91 -27.93
CA VAL A 123 20.75 0.52 -27.15
C VAL A 123 19.91 1.75 -26.80
N LEU A 124 18.71 1.82 -27.37
CA LEU A 124 17.68 2.79 -26.97
C LEU A 124 17.10 2.47 -25.58
N GLY A 125 16.37 3.45 -25.02
CA GLY A 125 15.79 3.40 -23.67
C GLY A 125 14.84 2.21 -23.38
N SER A 126 14.40 1.48 -24.40
CA SER A 126 13.77 0.17 -24.24
C SER A 126 14.27 -0.80 -25.32
N ILE A 127 14.46 -2.07 -24.95
CA ILE A 127 14.91 -3.12 -25.88
C ILE A 127 13.93 -3.30 -27.05
N THR A 128 12.63 -3.15 -26.80
CA THR A 128 11.58 -3.29 -27.81
C THR A 128 11.74 -2.28 -28.97
N LEU A 129 12.29 -1.10 -28.67
CA LEU A 129 12.53 -0.06 -29.67
C LEU A 129 13.70 -0.40 -30.59
N ASN A 130 14.68 -1.19 -30.12
CA ASN A 130 15.82 -1.64 -30.90
C ASN A 130 15.51 -2.80 -31.86
N LEU A 131 14.35 -3.47 -31.72
CA LEU A 131 14.01 -4.64 -32.54
C LEU A 131 13.88 -4.29 -34.03
N PRO A 132 14.38 -5.13 -34.95
CA PRO A 132 14.24 -4.91 -36.40
C PRO A 132 12.79 -5.12 -36.86
N ASN A 133 12.44 -4.64 -38.05
CA ASN A 133 11.09 -4.82 -38.62
C ASN A 133 10.88 -6.19 -39.29
N THR A 134 11.29 -7.27 -38.62
CA THR A 134 11.03 -8.65 -39.08
C THR A 134 9.70 -9.16 -38.51
N LEU A 135 9.10 -10.16 -39.14
CA LEU A 135 7.81 -10.73 -38.71
C LEU A 135 7.84 -11.21 -37.24
N LEU A 136 8.94 -11.82 -36.80
CA LEU A 136 9.12 -12.28 -35.42
C LEU A 136 9.22 -11.11 -34.44
N ALA A 137 9.99 -10.07 -34.77
CA ALA A 137 10.09 -8.90 -33.92
C ALA A 137 8.76 -8.14 -33.81
N GLN A 138 7.99 -8.08 -34.90
CA GLN A 138 6.64 -7.52 -34.91
C GLN A 138 5.67 -8.34 -34.05
N SER A 139 5.75 -9.67 -34.06
CA SER A 139 4.91 -10.50 -33.20
C SER A 139 5.22 -10.28 -31.71
N VAL A 140 6.50 -10.16 -31.34
CA VAL A 140 6.92 -9.81 -29.97
C VAL A 140 6.36 -8.44 -29.55
N ARG A 141 6.46 -7.43 -30.43
CA ARG A 141 5.89 -6.10 -30.18
C ARG A 141 4.36 -6.15 -29.97
N ALA A 142 3.66 -6.93 -30.79
CA ALA A 142 2.21 -7.09 -30.68
C ALA A 142 1.80 -7.80 -29.38
N VAL A 143 2.48 -8.88 -29.00
CA VAL A 143 2.22 -9.59 -27.73
C VAL A 143 2.52 -8.69 -26.53
N MET A 144 3.61 -7.92 -26.55
CA MET A 144 3.93 -6.94 -25.50
C MET A 144 2.87 -5.85 -25.39
N ALA A 145 2.41 -5.29 -26.52
CA ALA A 145 1.36 -4.28 -26.53
C ALA A 145 0.03 -4.84 -25.98
N ALA A 146 -0.35 -6.06 -26.36
CA ALA A 146 -1.52 -6.73 -25.82
C ALA A 146 -1.39 -6.99 -24.30
N SER A 147 -0.23 -7.42 -23.83
CA SER A 147 0.05 -7.63 -22.40
C SER A 147 -0.06 -6.33 -21.59
N ILE A 148 0.50 -5.22 -22.08
CA ILE A 148 0.40 -3.91 -21.45
C ILE A 148 -1.05 -3.43 -21.42
N PHE A 149 -1.77 -3.57 -22.53
CA PHE A 149 -3.19 -3.19 -22.61
C PHE A 149 -4.05 -3.93 -21.58
N LEU A 150 -3.88 -5.26 -21.47
CA LEU A 150 -4.61 -6.07 -20.50
C LEU A 150 -4.22 -5.75 -19.05
N SER A 151 -2.94 -5.44 -18.80
CA SER A 151 -2.44 -5.14 -17.45
C SER A 151 -2.79 -3.72 -16.99
N TYR A 152 -3.02 -2.79 -17.91
CA TYR A 152 -3.31 -1.38 -17.58
C TYR A 152 -4.53 -1.23 -16.66
N GLY A 153 -5.60 -2.00 -16.92
CA GLY A 153 -6.80 -1.96 -16.08
C GLY A 153 -6.53 -2.37 -14.62
N LEU A 154 -5.69 -3.38 -14.42
CA LEU A 154 -5.29 -3.85 -13.09
C LEU A 154 -4.39 -2.83 -12.38
N GLN A 155 -3.45 -2.22 -13.09
CA GLN A 155 -2.57 -1.19 -12.53
C GLN A 155 -3.35 0.08 -12.16
N PHE A 156 -4.35 0.44 -12.96
CA PHE A 156 -5.20 1.62 -12.73
C PHE A 156 -6.16 1.47 -11.55
N TYR A 157 -6.47 0.24 -11.14
CA TYR A 157 -7.30 -0.03 -9.96
C TYR A 157 -6.72 0.60 -8.69
N VAL A 158 -5.40 0.55 -8.50
CA VAL A 158 -4.75 1.07 -7.28
C VAL A 158 -4.92 2.58 -7.13
N PRO A 159 -4.53 3.43 -8.12
CA PRO A 159 -4.80 4.87 -8.05
C PRO A 159 -6.28 5.21 -7.89
N MET A 160 -7.17 4.48 -8.58
CA MET A 160 -8.61 4.73 -8.48
C MET A 160 -9.13 4.49 -7.07
N ASN A 161 -8.71 3.42 -6.39
CA ASN A 161 -9.14 3.15 -5.01
C ASN A 161 -8.56 4.13 -4.00
N ILE A 162 -7.39 4.69 -4.28
CA ILE A 162 -6.80 5.72 -3.42
C ILE A 162 -7.54 7.04 -3.60
N VAL A 163 -7.82 7.47 -4.84
CA VAL A 163 -8.40 8.79 -5.12
C VAL A 163 -9.92 8.82 -4.91
N TRP A 164 -10.63 7.75 -5.25
CA TRP A 164 -12.09 7.72 -5.23
C TRP A 164 -12.72 8.04 -3.87
N PRO A 165 -12.25 7.52 -2.73
CA PRO A 165 -12.79 7.85 -1.41
C PRO A 165 -12.72 9.36 -1.10
N TYR A 166 -11.64 10.03 -1.49
CA TYR A 166 -11.51 11.49 -1.33
C TYR A 166 -12.54 12.24 -2.17
N VAL A 167 -12.77 11.82 -3.41
CA VAL A 167 -13.77 12.44 -4.30
C VAL A 167 -15.19 12.15 -3.80
N LYS A 168 -15.47 10.89 -3.47
CA LYS A 168 -16.76 10.41 -2.95
C LYS A 168 -17.17 11.17 -1.68
N SER A 169 -16.24 11.47 -0.79
CA SER A 169 -16.53 12.22 0.45
C SER A 169 -17.11 13.62 0.19
N LYS A 170 -16.91 14.18 -1.01
CA LYS A 170 -17.40 15.50 -1.41
C LYS A 170 -18.70 15.44 -2.24
N LEU A 171 -19.21 14.25 -2.55
CA LEU A 171 -20.37 14.05 -3.42
C LEU A 171 -21.52 13.40 -2.65
N THR A 172 -22.68 14.07 -2.60
CA THR A 172 -23.85 13.64 -1.81
C THR A 172 -24.97 13.03 -2.65
N SER A 173 -25.03 13.34 -3.95
CA SER A 173 -26.11 12.88 -4.85
C SER A 173 -25.75 11.59 -5.60
N GLU A 174 -26.70 10.67 -5.77
CA GLU A 174 -26.48 9.38 -6.44
C GLU A 174 -26.07 9.52 -7.91
N GLN A 175 -26.64 10.49 -8.63
CA GLN A 175 -26.23 10.82 -10.00
C GLN A 175 -24.83 11.43 -10.02
N ALA A 176 -24.51 12.29 -9.04
CA ALA A 176 -23.19 12.89 -8.91
C ALA A 176 -22.12 11.85 -8.57
N LEU A 177 -22.47 10.78 -7.85
CA LEU A 177 -21.57 9.65 -7.60
C LEU A 177 -21.28 8.84 -8.87
N LYS A 178 -22.32 8.47 -9.65
CA LYS A 178 -22.13 7.73 -10.90
C LYS A 178 -21.32 8.52 -11.93
N HIS A 179 -21.64 9.80 -12.14
CA HIS A 179 -20.86 10.65 -13.03
C HIS A 179 -19.49 11.01 -12.45
N GLY A 180 -19.40 11.24 -11.15
CA GLY A 180 -18.16 11.54 -10.45
C GLY A 180 -17.13 10.42 -10.58
N GLU A 181 -17.57 9.16 -10.55
CA GLU A 181 -16.69 8.02 -10.77
C GLU A 181 -16.12 8.01 -12.20
N ALA A 182 -16.98 8.16 -13.20
CA ALA A 182 -16.57 8.22 -14.60
C ALA A 182 -15.64 9.41 -14.89
N VAL A 183 -15.95 10.58 -14.33
CA VAL A 183 -15.12 11.80 -14.47
C VAL A 183 -13.77 11.60 -13.78
N THR A 184 -13.73 11.03 -12.58
CA THR A 184 -12.46 10.78 -11.87
C THR A 184 -11.57 9.83 -12.67
N ARG A 185 -12.14 8.74 -13.21
CA ARG A 185 -11.43 7.81 -14.10
C ARG A 185 -10.91 8.52 -15.35
N PHE A 186 -11.76 9.30 -16.01
CA PHE A 186 -11.40 10.05 -17.21
C PHE A 186 -10.27 11.05 -16.94
N VAL A 187 -10.31 11.79 -15.84
CA VAL A 187 -9.28 12.76 -15.44
C VAL A 187 -7.96 12.04 -15.18
N LEU A 188 -7.96 10.95 -14.40
CA LEU A 188 -6.75 10.17 -14.12
C LEU A 188 -6.12 9.61 -15.40
N ILE A 189 -6.92 9.05 -16.31
CA ILE A 189 -6.44 8.54 -17.61
C ILE A 189 -5.94 9.70 -18.49
N SER A 190 -6.60 10.85 -18.46
CA SER A 190 -6.17 12.02 -19.22
C SER A 190 -4.82 12.54 -18.74
N ILE A 191 -4.56 12.51 -17.42
CA ILE A 191 -3.25 12.87 -16.86
C ILE A 191 -2.16 11.92 -17.34
N THR A 192 -2.41 10.59 -17.32
CA THR A 192 -1.42 9.61 -17.78
C THR A 192 -1.17 9.72 -19.29
N PHE A 193 -2.22 9.95 -20.08
CA PHE A 193 -2.11 10.19 -21.52
C PHE A 193 -1.34 11.47 -21.84
N LEU A 194 -1.63 12.57 -21.14
CA LEU A 194 -0.94 13.85 -21.33
C LEU A 194 0.54 13.73 -20.96
N ALA A 195 0.86 13.05 -19.85
CA ALA A 195 2.25 12.78 -19.47
C ALA A 195 2.99 11.97 -20.55
N ALA A 196 2.33 10.97 -21.16
CA ALA A 196 2.90 10.19 -22.26
C ALA A 196 3.11 11.03 -23.55
N ALA A 197 2.23 12.00 -23.83
CA ALA A 197 2.36 12.87 -24.99
C ALA A 197 3.44 13.95 -24.82
N LEU A 198 3.65 14.43 -23.60
CA LEU A 198 4.60 15.51 -23.31
C LEU A 198 6.06 15.04 -23.19
N ILE A 199 6.29 13.77 -22.83
CA ILE A 199 7.64 13.30 -22.51
C ILE A 199 8.10 12.25 -23.53
N PRO A 200 8.97 12.63 -24.50
CA PRO A 200 9.45 11.72 -25.54
C PRO A 200 10.51 10.71 -25.02
N ASN A 201 11.14 11.00 -23.88
CA ASN A 201 12.24 10.19 -23.32
C ASN A 201 11.75 9.17 -22.28
N LEU A 202 11.33 7.98 -22.75
CA LEU A 202 10.80 6.90 -21.90
C LEU A 202 11.76 6.48 -20.78
N SER A 203 13.06 6.36 -21.09
CA SER A 203 14.08 5.95 -20.10
C SER A 203 14.21 6.94 -18.95
N GLY A 204 14.17 8.24 -19.24
CA GLY A 204 14.25 9.30 -18.23
C GLY A 204 13.09 9.23 -17.24
N ILE A 205 11.85 9.02 -17.72
CA ILE A 205 10.68 8.89 -16.84
C ILE A 205 10.76 7.64 -15.98
N ILE A 206 11.04 6.48 -16.59
CA ILE A 206 11.10 5.21 -15.86
C ILE A 206 12.15 5.29 -14.75
N SER A 207 13.31 5.87 -15.06
CA SER A 207 14.38 6.09 -14.10
C SER A 207 14.00 7.12 -13.02
N LEU A 208 13.33 8.21 -13.38
CA LEU A 208 12.87 9.24 -12.43
C LEU A 208 11.83 8.68 -11.46
N VAL A 209 10.79 8.03 -11.98
CA VAL A 209 9.72 7.40 -11.19
C VAL A 209 10.33 6.31 -10.32
N GLY A 210 11.26 5.51 -10.84
CA GLY A 210 11.99 4.50 -10.07
C GLY A 210 12.81 5.12 -8.93
N ALA A 211 13.63 6.13 -9.22
CA ALA A 211 14.46 6.80 -8.22
C ALA A 211 13.62 7.44 -7.10
N PHE A 212 12.49 8.06 -7.46
CA PHE A 212 11.58 8.67 -6.50
C PHE A 212 10.81 7.61 -5.68
N SER A 213 10.08 6.71 -6.35
CA SER A 213 9.17 5.77 -5.69
C SER A 213 9.88 4.60 -5.02
N SER A 214 10.94 4.04 -5.62
CA SER A 214 11.70 2.92 -5.06
C SER A 214 12.46 3.35 -3.82
N SER A 215 13.13 4.51 -3.83
CA SER A 215 13.83 5.01 -2.65
C SER A 215 12.87 5.22 -1.48
N ALA A 216 11.67 5.76 -1.72
CA ALA A 216 10.66 5.94 -0.70
C ALA A 216 10.08 4.61 -0.19
N LEU A 217 9.56 3.77 -1.09
CA LEU A 217 8.79 2.56 -0.73
C LEU A 217 9.66 1.36 -0.36
N ALA A 218 10.82 1.19 -0.98
CA ALA A 218 11.68 0.03 -0.77
C ALA A 218 12.79 0.26 0.26
N LEU A 219 13.32 1.49 0.37
CA LEU A 219 14.49 1.78 1.22
C LEU A 219 14.15 2.65 2.45
N ILE A 220 13.23 3.60 2.35
CA ILE A 220 12.94 4.52 3.45
C ILE A 220 11.81 4.00 4.34
N PHE A 221 10.65 3.64 3.78
CA PHE A 221 9.50 3.25 4.60
C PHE A 221 9.69 1.96 5.40
N PRO A 222 10.26 0.85 4.88
CA PRO A 222 10.37 -0.39 5.65
C PRO A 222 11.23 -0.22 6.92
N PRO A 223 12.44 0.38 6.87
CA PRO A 223 13.21 0.63 8.08
C PRO A 223 12.57 1.66 9.01
N VAL A 224 11.87 2.67 8.49
CA VAL A 224 11.12 3.62 9.34
C VAL A 224 10.02 2.89 10.13
N ILE A 225 9.29 1.98 9.48
CA ILE A 225 8.26 1.16 10.14
C ILE A 225 8.90 0.20 11.15
N GLU A 226 10.05 -0.41 10.82
CA GLU A 226 10.82 -1.28 11.73
C GLU A 226 11.21 -0.51 13.01
N ILE A 227 11.80 0.69 12.86
CA ILE A 227 12.14 1.56 14.00
C ILE A 227 10.88 1.91 14.80
N MET A 228 9.80 2.36 14.17
CA MET A 228 8.57 2.75 14.88
C MET A 228 7.89 1.60 15.61
N THR A 229 8.00 0.38 15.10
CA THR A 229 7.33 -0.80 15.67
C THR A 229 8.10 -1.39 16.85
N PHE A 230 9.44 -1.36 16.81
CA PHE A 230 10.28 -2.00 17.82
C PHE A 230 10.92 -1.03 18.83
N TRP A 231 10.72 0.27 18.67
CA TRP A 231 11.17 1.29 19.64
C TRP A 231 10.24 1.37 20.87
N PRO A 232 10.74 1.45 22.12
CA PRO A 232 12.15 1.41 22.56
C PRO A 232 12.63 0.02 23.03
N ASP A 233 11.73 -0.95 23.20
CA ASP A 233 11.98 -2.14 24.03
C ASP A 233 12.59 -3.33 23.28
N GLN A 234 12.61 -3.33 21.93
CA GLN A 234 13.02 -4.48 21.11
C GLN A 234 14.09 -4.14 20.05
N LEU A 235 14.98 -3.17 20.31
CA LEU A 235 15.99 -2.69 19.36
C LEU A 235 17.18 -3.66 19.09
N GLY A 236 17.12 -4.89 19.60
CA GLY A 236 18.19 -5.89 19.50
C GLY A 236 19.43 -5.59 20.36
N ARG A 237 20.41 -6.51 20.36
CA ARG A 237 21.65 -6.34 21.12
C ARG A 237 22.45 -5.14 20.57
N TYR A 238 22.91 -4.25 21.45
CA TYR A 238 23.69 -3.04 21.10
C TYR A 238 22.96 -2.04 20.16
N GLN A 239 21.62 -2.07 20.08
CA GLN A 239 20.86 -1.23 19.15
C GLN A 239 21.27 -1.41 17.67
N TRP A 240 21.82 -2.57 17.30
CA TRP A 240 22.28 -2.85 15.92
C TRP A 240 21.20 -2.59 14.87
N MET A 241 19.95 -2.94 15.18
CA MET A 241 18.80 -2.71 14.29
C MET A 241 18.64 -1.23 13.96
N LEU A 242 18.76 -0.35 14.96
CA LEU A 242 18.67 1.10 14.77
C LEU A 242 19.77 1.62 13.83
N TYR A 243 21.02 1.21 14.04
CA TYR A 243 22.13 1.65 13.19
C TYR A 243 21.99 1.14 11.75
N LYS A 244 21.57 -0.12 11.58
CA LYS A 244 21.26 -0.73 10.27
C LYS A 244 20.16 0.06 9.55
N ASP A 245 19.07 0.37 10.25
CA ASP A 245 17.91 1.06 9.67
C ASP A 245 18.23 2.51 9.31
N ILE A 246 18.93 3.24 10.19
CA ILE A 246 19.40 4.60 9.90
C ILE A 246 20.33 4.61 8.68
N PHE A 247 21.23 3.62 8.57
CA PHE A 247 22.11 3.50 7.42
C PHE A 247 21.34 3.26 6.12
N ILE A 248 20.35 2.36 6.12
CA ILE A 248 19.51 2.08 4.95
C ILE A 248 18.70 3.33 4.55
N ILE A 249 18.13 4.05 5.53
CA ILE A 249 17.39 5.30 5.28
C ILE A 249 18.31 6.35 4.67
N PHE A 250 19.51 6.53 5.21
CA PHE A 250 20.49 7.47 4.67
C PHE A 250 20.88 7.11 3.23
N PHE A 251 21.15 5.82 2.97
CA PHE A 251 21.42 5.33 1.62
C PHE A 251 20.24 5.59 0.68
N GLY A 252 19.02 5.29 1.10
CA GLY A 252 17.79 5.59 0.35
C GLY A 252 17.63 7.08 0.04
N PHE A 253 17.93 7.96 1.00
CA PHE A 253 17.86 9.42 0.80
C PHE A 253 18.91 9.92 -0.21
N THR A 254 20.14 9.40 -0.14
CA THR A 254 21.15 9.75 -1.15
C THR A 254 20.75 9.27 -2.55
N GLY A 255 20.27 8.03 -2.68
CA GLY A 255 19.74 7.48 -3.94
C GLY A 255 18.58 8.31 -4.50
N PHE A 256 17.68 8.79 -3.63
CA PHE A 256 16.61 9.71 -4.01
C PHE A 256 17.16 11.03 -4.57
N VAL A 257 18.04 11.72 -3.85
CA VAL A 257 18.57 13.03 -4.27
C VAL A 257 19.37 12.91 -5.57
N PHE A 258 20.33 11.99 -5.63
CA PHE A 258 21.17 11.81 -6.82
C PHE A 258 20.34 11.31 -8.02
N GLY A 259 19.46 10.33 -7.79
CA GLY A 259 18.60 9.76 -8.81
C GLY A 259 17.64 10.80 -9.40
N THR A 260 16.94 11.57 -8.57
CA THR A 260 16.06 12.64 -9.07
C THR A 260 16.86 13.72 -9.78
N PHE A 261 18.00 14.16 -9.25
CA PHE A 261 18.80 15.22 -9.87
C PHE A 261 19.32 14.85 -11.27
N ILE A 262 19.90 13.65 -11.42
CA ILE A 262 20.44 13.17 -12.71
C ILE A 262 19.30 13.02 -13.73
N ASN A 263 18.17 12.44 -13.33
CA ASN A 263 17.07 12.19 -14.24
C ASN A 263 16.35 13.48 -14.66
N VAL A 264 16.15 14.44 -13.75
CA VAL A 264 15.59 15.75 -14.10
C VAL A 264 16.51 16.46 -15.08
N LYS A 265 17.83 16.44 -14.83
CA LYS A 265 18.79 17.03 -15.77
C LYS A 265 18.68 16.38 -17.15
N ASN A 266 18.67 15.06 -17.25
CA ASN A 266 18.58 14.33 -18.52
C ASN A 266 17.24 14.51 -19.27
N ILE A 267 16.16 14.90 -18.57
CA ILE A 267 14.85 15.14 -19.21
C ILE A 267 14.78 16.56 -19.78
N PHE A 268 15.38 17.55 -19.10
CA PHE A 268 15.26 18.97 -19.47
C PHE A 268 16.48 19.54 -20.23
N PHE A 269 17.65 18.89 -20.15
CA PHE A 269 18.92 19.31 -20.76
C PHE A 269 19.59 18.14 -21.48
#